data_AF-A0A9E3RKF5-F1
#
_entry.id   AF-A0A9E3RKF5-F1
#
_cell.length_a   1.000
_cell.length_b   1.000
_cell.length_c   1.000
_cell.angle_alpha   90.00
_cell.angle_beta   90.00
_cell.angle_gamma   90.00
#
_symmetry.space_group_name_H-M   'P 1'
#
loop_
_entity.id
_entity.type
_entity.pdbx_description
1 polymer ?
#
loop_
_entity_poly.entity_id
_entity_poly.type
_entity_poly.pdbx_seq_one_letter_code
_entity_poly.pdbx_strand_id
1 'polypeptide(L)'
;MAMLQGTFLQKFFKKNEEGEWYFVWNALAIEKEVNAKVALLLESGNKLIENHKFKEAIRYFEKAVQLNPESYPAILQLGLTYNKLHEYKQCSDLALSTLQKHPDCFEAYILVADYYRCIRQFERAEKSLQKAYTIQAEAPEIYFHLGLLFTDWNKQPDAINNFNKALSLKPDYVDAYKSLAHAFSLQKQYTEAITTYKSLLKLLPRDASIYNSIGICYFHLNNNSEAYYALNEALGIDGNFIDAHFNVGLVHLKNRSYIDALKSFSTVLEKDSDYPHGFKNKAIALAMLEKFQESAEALKEAIARKQCTFETWLLAADVFSRIHEFNEALDALKSAIELNPRKSDLYVKSAQILIKLERCDEAKIYYNKAIEIRNNNAEAHCGLADCYASQMQIEEAIVEYKLAIEYNPGLTPAYIGLSDVYYGQDDISLALENITQALETAPKNPEALYRLGIIQEHLGNDKEAIEAFTSTLRYKPSHEQSYLHRGSLYERNGEYAKAIQSLKHVLKLNPQSYEAHYHLATTQIAIGRFNAALEHFNNVILFKPDYYEAYIACGQALERSYQPDKAIEMYKKLVEKNPEYAEGYYYVGKVSFDLGLAQQLQMCLDKLERLDKDLYKKLVAYKTQTLTESMLE
;
A
#
# COMPACT_ATOMS: atom_id res chain seq x y z
N MET A 1 -72.01 -3.34 28.44
CA MET A 1 -73.25 -3.41 29.25
C MET A 1 -72.96 -4.33 30.43
N ALA A 2 -73.17 -4.02 31.71
CA ALA A 2 -73.58 -2.84 32.43
C ALA A 2 -73.24 -3.13 33.91
N MET A 3 -72.33 -2.36 34.53
CA MET A 3 -72.22 -2.19 36.00
C MET A 3 -71.11 -1.18 36.34
N LEU A 4 -71.20 0.01 35.75
CA LEU A 4 -70.33 1.16 36.09
C LEU A 4 -71.18 2.42 36.20
N GLN A 5 -72.23 2.40 37.01
CA GLN A 5 -72.89 3.62 37.48
C GLN A 5 -73.46 3.38 38.87
N GLY A 6 -72.99 4.18 39.83
CA GLY A 6 -73.61 4.28 41.16
C GLY A 6 -72.63 4.18 42.32
N THR A 7 -71.79 5.21 42.51
CA THR A 7 -71.24 5.59 43.84
C THR A 7 -70.42 6.88 43.80
N PHE A 8 -69.91 7.33 42.63
CA PHE A 8 -69.08 8.55 42.55
C PHE A 8 -69.88 9.87 42.56
N LEU A 9 -71.16 9.84 42.15
CA LEU A 9 -71.99 11.04 41.99
C LEU A 9 -72.81 11.44 43.24
N GLN A 10 -72.83 10.63 44.30
CA GLN A 10 -73.62 10.94 45.51
C GLN A 10 -72.93 11.92 46.50
N LYS A 11 -71.66 12.28 46.28
CA LYS A 11 -70.91 13.18 47.17
C LYS A 11 -70.98 14.68 46.82
N PHE A 12 -71.57 15.05 45.68
CA PHE A 12 -71.49 16.42 45.13
C PHE A 12 -72.83 17.16 45.03
N PHE A 13 -73.93 16.56 45.51
CA PHE A 13 -75.27 17.15 45.44
C PHE A 13 -75.94 17.13 46.83
N LYS A 14 -76.58 18.24 47.21
CA LYS A 14 -77.49 18.34 48.38
C LYS A 14 -78.90 18.72 47.91
N LYS A 15 -79.93 18.33 48.67
CA LYS A 15 -81.31 18.78 48.45
C LYS A 15 -81.61 20.02 49.29
N ASN A 16 -82.33 20.99 48.73
CA ASN A 16 -82.90 22.11 49.49
C ASN A 16 -84.21 21.68 50.21
N GLU A 17 -84.80 22.56 51.02
CA GLU A 17 -86.02 22.27 51.79
C GLU A 17 -87.26 21.96 50.91
N GLU A 18 -87.20 22.27 49.62
CA GLU A 18 -88.22 21.96 48.60
C GLU A 18 -87.91 20.68 47.79
N GLY A 19 -86.78 20.02 48.06
CA GLY A 19 -86.44 18.71 47.52
C GLY A 19 -85.67 18.70 46.19
N GLU A 20 -85.19 19.85 45.71
CA GLU A 20 -84.38 19.99 44.49
C GLU A 20 -82.89 19.82 44.75
N TRP A 21 -82.18 19.14 43.84
CA TRP A 21 -80.75 18.88 43.94
C TRP A 21 -79.93 20.08 43.44
N TYR A 22 -79.02 20.60 44.27
CA TYR A 22 -78.05 21.62 43.86
C TYR A 22 -76.60 21.21 44.19
N PHE A 23 -75.67 21.70 43.37
CA PHE A 23 -74.25 21.37 43.40
C PHE A 23 -73.52 22.23 44.44
N VAL A 24 -72.69 21.61 45.29
CA VAL A 24 -71.87 22.32 46.28
C VAL A 24 -70.40 22.03 45.99
N TRP A 25 -69.63 23.05 45.60
CA TRP A 25 -68.19 22.94 45.30
C TRP A 25 -67.34 23.61 46.39
N ASN A 26 -66.31 22.90 46.85
CA ASN A 26 -65.31 23.42 47.78
C ASN A 26 -63.91 23.10 47.22
N ALA A 27 -63.00 24.08 47.27
CA ALA A 27 -61.74 24.11 46.52
C ALA A 27 -60.71 23.07 46.99
N LEU A 28 -60.59 21.95 46.27
CA LEU A 28 -59.45 20.99 46.34
C LEU A 28 -59.40 19.96 45.17
N ALA A 29 -60.13 20.21 44.07
CA ALA A 29 -60.19 19.31 42.92
C ALA A 29 -59.25 19.70 41.75
N ILE A 30 -58.94 21.00 41.60
CA ILE A 30 -58.15 21.53 40.48
C ILE A 30 -56.69 21.03 40.51
N GLU A 31 -56.08 20.97 41.69
CA GLU A 31 -54.67 20.59 41.86
C GLU A 31 -54.41 19.11 41.48
N LYS A 32 -55.39 18.23 41.70
CA LYS A 32 -55.31 16.82 41.27
C LYS A 32 -55.47 16.67 39.75
N GLU A 33 -56.29 17.49 39.11
CA GLU A 33 -56.53 17.41 37.67
C GLU A 33 -55.37 18.00 36.85
N VAL A 34 -54.78 19.11 37.30
CA VAL A 34 -53.60 19.72 36.68
C VAL A 34 -52.40 18.78 36.76
N ASN A 35 -52.14 18.18 37.92
CA ASN A 35 -51.04 17.23 38.09
C ASN A 35 -51.23 15.94 37.28
N ALA A 36 -52.47 15.46 37.12
CA ALA A 36 -52.76 14.33 36.22
C ALA A 36 -52.48 14.66 34.73
N LYS A 37 -52.82 15.87 34.28
CA LYS A 37 -52.52 16.33 32.91
C LYS A 37 -51.02 16.49 32.67
N VAL A 38 -50.28 17.01 33.65
CA VAL A 38 -48.81 17.10 33.62
C VAL A 38 -48.17 15.71 33.52
N ALA A 39 -48.65 14.73 34.30
CA ALA A 39 -48.16 13.35 34.23
C ALA A 39 -48.38 12.71 32.83
N LEU A 40 -49.56 12.91 32.22
CA LEU A 40 -49.84 12.43 30.87
C LEU A 40 -48.94 13.05 29.79
N LEU A 41 -48.63 14.35 29.92
CA LEU A 41 -47.72 15.04 29.01
C LEU A 41 -46.29 14.54 29.17
N LEU A 42 -45.86 14.27 30.41
CA LEU A 42 -44.55 13.68 30.68
C LEU A 42 -44.43 12.27 30.10
N GLU A 43 -45.44 11.43 30.28
CA GLU A 43 -45.49 10.09 29.69
C GLU A 43 -45.44 10.14 28.16
N SER A 44 -46.21 11.05 27.55
CA SER A 44 -46.23 11.26 26.10
C SER A 44 -44.88 11.75 25.58
N GLY A 45 -44.23 12.68 26.29
CA GLY A 45 -42.89 13.17 25.98
C GLY A 45 -41.83 12.08 26.11
N ASN A 46 -41.87 11.27 27.16
CA ASN A 46 -40.93 10.17 27.38
C ASN A 46 -41.04 9.09 26.28
N LYS A 47 -42.27 8.76 25.86
CA LYS A 47 -42.48 7.86 24.71
C LYS A 47 -41.90 8.42 23.41
N LEU A 48 -41.87 9.73 23.24
CA LEU A 48 -41.21 10.37 22.09
C LEU A 48 -39.69 10.33 22.22
N ILE A 49 -39.13 10.45 23.44
CA ILE A 49 -37.71 10.24 23.70
C ILE A 49 -37.29 8.81 23.33
N GLU A 50 -38.08 7.79 23.71
CA GLU A 50 -37.82 6.39 23.35
C GLU A 50 -37.75 6.17 21.83
N ASN A 51 -38.50 6.98 21.06
CA ASN A 51 -38.49 6.97 19.61
C ASN A 51 -37.46 7.96 19.00
N HIS A 52 -36.51 8.46 19.79
CA HIS A 52 -35.50 9.44 19.39
C HIS A 52 -36.06 10.78 18.84
N LYS A 53 -37.30 11.13 19.16
CA LYS A 53 -37.98 12.36 18.72
C LYS A 53 -37.86 13.49 19.74
N PHE A 54 -36.63 13.89 20.06
CA PHE A 54 -36.32 14.86 21.13
C PHE A 54 -36.98 16.23 20.95
N LYS A 55 -36.99 16.79 19.72
CA LYS A 55 -37.60 18.10 19.44
C LYS A 55 -39.12 18.10 19.63
N GLU A 56 -39.77 16.97 19.33
CA GLU A 56 -41.21 16.82 19.57
C GLU A 56 -41.48 16.67 21.06
N ALA A 57 -40.67 15.87 21.77
CA ALA A 57 -40.76 15.68 23.22
C ALA A 57 -40.66 17.00 23.99
N ILE A 58 -39.76 17.92 23.59
CA ILE A 58 -39.66 19.27 24.17
C ILE A 58 -41.00 19.99 24.22
N ARG A 59 -41.79 19.94 23.13
CA ARG A 59 -43.10 20.62 23.08
C ARG A 59 -44.08 20.09 24.13
N TYR A 60 -43.99 18.81 24.46
CA TYR A 60 -44.82 18.19 25.50
C TYR A 60 -44.34 18.59 26.89
N PHE A 61 -43.03 18.64 27.11
CA PHE A 61 -42.46 19.07 28.39
C PHE A 61 -42.63 20.58 28.63
N GLU A 62 -42.46 21.43 27.63
CA GLU A 62 -42.76 22.87 27.71
C GLU A 62 -44.22 23.11 28.09
N LYS A 63 -45.16 22.37 27.49
CA LYS A 63 -46.58 22.41 27.87
C LYS A 63 -46.81 21.93 29.30
N ALA A 64 -46.09 20.90 29.74
CA ALA A 64 -46.18 20.40 31.11
C ALA A 64 -45.68 21.44 32.13
N VAL A 65 -44.58 22.14 31.81
CA VAL A 65 -44.05 23.27 32.61
C VAL A 65 -44.98 24.48 32.56
N GLN A 66 -45.63 24.78 31.43
CA GLN A 66 -46.62 25.86 31.35
C GLN A 66 -47.87 25.59 32.19
N LEU A 67 -48.34 24.33 32.23
CA LEU A 67 -49.51 23.92 33.01
C LEU A 67 -49.25 23.89 34.52
N ASN A 68 -48.04 23.49 34.92
CA ASN A 68 -47.59 23.59 36.30
C ASN A 68 -46.11 24.01 36.34
N PRO A 69 -45.82 25.32 36.50
CA PRO A 69 -44.46 25.84 36.58
C PRO A 69 -43.67 25.37 37.80
N GLU A 70 -44.32 24.76 38.78
CA GLU A 70 -43.70 24.19 39.97
C GLU A 70 -43.53 22.65 39.84
N SER A 71 -43.89 22.07 38.70
CA SER A 71 -43.72 20.63 38.45
C SER A 71 -42.25 20.30 38.21
N TYR A 72 -41.62 19.85 39.29
CA TYR A 72 -40.23 19.43 39.26
C TYR A 72 -39.93 18.34 38.20
N PRO A 73 -40.73 17.27 38.05
CA PRO A 73 -40.50 16.26 37.02
C PRO A 73 -40.57 16.82 35.59
N ALA A 74 -41.44 17.81 35.34
CA ALA A 74 -41.57 18.42 34.02
C ALA A 74 -40.37 19.29 33.66
N ILE A 75 -39.89 20.07 34.62
CA ILE A 75 -38.72 20.93 34.44
C ILE A 75 -37.45 20.10 34.22
N LEU A 76 -37.28 19.02 34.98
CA LEU A 76 -36.15 18.12 34.80
C LEU A 76 -36.15 17.42 33.44
N GLN A 77 -37.27 16.85 33.02
CA GLN A 77 -37.36 16.17 31.73
C GLN A 77 -37.12 17.14 30.57
N LEU A 78 -37.60 18.39 30.69
CA LEU A 78 -37.29 19.44 29.73
C LEU A 78 -35.80 19.76 29.69
N GLY A 79 -35.16 19.98 30.85
CA GLY A 79 -33.72 20.27 30.95
C GLY A 79 -32.84 19.14 30.43
N LEU A 80 -33.14 17.89 30.79
CA LEU A 80 -32.45 16.70 30.27
C LEU A 80 -32.58 16.59 28.75
N THR A 81 -33.75 16.91 28.19
CA THR A 81 -33.98 16.87 26.75
C THR A 81 -33.22 17.97 26.00
N TYR A 82 -33.16 19.20 26.55
CA TYR A 82 -32.30 20.26 26.00
C TYR A 82 -30.82 19.87 26.06
N ASN A 83 -30.37 19.25 27.15
CA ASN A 83 -28.99 18.75 27.29
C ASN A 83 -28.66 17.70 26.21
N LYS A 84 -29.57 16.75 25.96
CA LYS A 84 -29.42 15.76 24.87
C LYS A 84 -29.36 16.37 23.47
N LEU A 85 -29.98 17.54 23.25
CA LEU A 85 -29.93 18.27 21.99
C LEU A 85 -28.77 19.29 21.91
N HIS A 86 -27.87 19.29 22.89
CA HIS A 86 -26.76 20.24 23.00
C HIS A 86 -27.21 21.71 23.15
N GLU A 87 -28.45 21.95 23.58
CA GLU A 87 -29.04 23.26 23.89
C GLU A 87 -28.69 23.67 25.34
N TYR A 88 -27.39 23.71 25.63
CA TYR A 88 -26.86 23.80 26.99
C TYR A 88 -27.26 25.07 27.73
N LYS A 89 -27.38 26.19 27.03
CA LYS A 89 -27.78 27.47 27.62
C LYS A 89 -29.21 27.44 28.14
N GLN A 90 -30.16 26.96 27.34
CA GLN A 90 -31.57 26.82 27.75
C GLN A 90 -31.71 25.84 28.92
N CYS A 91 -30.95 24.74 28.92
CA CYS A 91 -30.88 23.82 30.05
C CYS A 91 -30.39 24.51 31.34
N SER A 92 -29.31 25.29 31.25
CA SER A 92 -28.75 26.01 32.40
C SER A 92 -29.68 27.10 32.93
N ASP A 93 -30.30 27.89 32.04
CA ASP A 93 -31.22 28.96 32.43
C ASP A 93 -32.44 28.38 33.16
N LEU A 94 -32.97 27.27 32.65
CA LEU A 94 -34.05 26.52 33.27
C LEU A 94 -33.64 25.98 34.64
N ALA A 95 -32.49 25.30 34.75
CA ALA A 95 -32.00 24.72 36.00
C ALA A 95 -31.70 25.79 37.07
N LEU A 96 -31.12 26.94 36.69
CA LEU A 96 -30.88 28.06 37.60
C LEU A 96 -32.20 28.68 38.08
N SER A 97 -33.21 28.80 37.22
CA SER A 97 -34.53 29.30 37.61
C SER A 97 -35.23 28.37 38.61
N THR A 98 -35.04 27.05 38.47
CA THR A 98 -35.53 26.05 39.43
C THR A 98 -34.85 26.20 40.78
N LEU A 99 -33.53 26.36 40.80
CA LEU A 99 -32.76 26.51 42.04
C LEU A 99 -33.08 27.79 42.83
N GLN A 100 -33.56 28.85 42.17
CA GLN A 100 -34.04 30.06 42.86
C GLN A 100 -35.28 29.79 43.70
N LYS A 101 -36.17 28.89 43.24
CA LYS A 101 -37.42 28.55 43.91
C LYS A 101 -37.30 27.34 44.84
N HIS A 102 -36.48 26.37 44.45
CA HIS A 102 -36.27 25.10 45.13
C HIS A 102 -34.77 24.85 45.31
N PRO A 103 -34.13 25.38 46.37
CA PRO A 103 -32.69 25.21 46.60
C PRO A 103 -32.28 23.77 46.96
N ASP A 104 -33.23 22.94 47.41
CA ASP A 104 -33.00 21.55 47.88
C ASP A 104 -33.12 20.51 46.75
N CYS A 105 -33.09 20.97 45.52
CA CYS A 105 -33.31 20.20 44.31
C CYS A 105 -31.97 19.72 43.73
N PHE A 106 -31.55 18.49 44.07
CA PHE A 106 -30.23 18.00 43.69
C PHE A 106 -30.09 17.75 42.17
N GLU A 107 -31.14 17.31 41.47
CA GLU A 107 -31.07 17.06 40.03
C GLU A 107 -30.95 18.34 39.19
N ALA A 108 -31.44 19.50 39.67
CA ALA A 108 -31.14 20.79 39.01
C ALA A 108 -29.66 21.16 39.15
N TYR A 109 -29.01 20.84 40.27
CA TYR A 109 -27.56 21.01 40.39
C TYR A 109 -26.79 20.08 39.43
N ILE A 110 -27.28 18.87 39.17
CA ILE A 110 -26.73 17.97 38.15
C ILE A 110 -26.81 18.62 36.75
N LEU A 111 -27.96 19.19 36.38
CA LEU A 111 -28.12 19.87 35.09
C LEU A 111 -27.19 21.08 34.94
N VAL A 112 -27.03 21.89 36.00
CA VAL A 112 -26.06 23.00 36.03
C VAL A 112 -24.63 22.48 35.90
N ALA A 113 -24.30 21.35 36.53
CA ALA A 113 -22.98 20.75 36.42
C ALA A 113 -22.68 20.25 35.00
N ASP A 114 -23.65 19.61 34.34
CA ASP A 114 -23.52 19.19 32.94
C ASP A 114 -23.30 20.38 32.01
N TYR A 115 -24.01 21.50 32.23
CA TYR A 115 -23.74 22.75 31.50
C TYR A 115 -22.27 23.19 31.66
N TYR A 116 -21.79 23.30 32.90
CA TYR A 116 -20.42 23.70 33.19
C TYR A 116 -19.38 22.72 32.63
N ARG A 117 -19.67 21.41 32.65
CA ARG A 117 -18.85 20.37 32.01
C ARG A 117 -18.75 20.59 30.51
N CYS A 118 -19.87 20.87 29.84
CA CYS A 118 -19.89 21.12 28.40
C CYS A 118 -19.15 22.41 27.98
N ILE A 119 -19.18 23.47 28.79
CA ILE A 119 -18.37 24.68 28.56
C ILE A 119 -16.95 24.58 29.15
N ARG A 120 -16.52 23.38 29.56
CA ARG A 120 -15.19 23.04 30.12
C ARG A 120 -14.79 23.84 31.36
N GLN A 121 -15.75 24.29 32.16
CA GLN A 121 -15.54 24.90 33.48
C GLN A 121 -15.63 23.83 34.57
N PHE A 122 -14.66 22.92 34.60
CA PHE A 122 -14.72 21.70 35.40
C PHE A 122 -14.84 21.95 36.91
N GLU A 123 -14.17 22.98 37.44
CA GLU A 123 -14.22 23.32 38.86
C GLU A 123 -15.61 23.83 39.28
N ARG A 124 -16.33 24.49 38.38
CA ARG A 124 -17.71 24.94 38.64
C ARG A 124 -18.69 23.76 38.55
N ALA A 125 -18.47 22.85 37.61
CA ALA A 125 -19.24 21.62 37.51
C ALA A 125 -19.09 20.77 38.77
N GLU A 126 -17.85 20.60 39.26
CA GLU A 126 -17.56 19.87 40.49
C GLU A 126 -18.27 20.50 41.70
N LYS A 127 -18.18 21.83 41.86
CA LYS A 127 -18.87 22.54 42.95
C LYS A 127 -20.39 22.34 42.91
N SER A 128 -20.99 22.33 41.72
CA SER A 128 -22.42 22.05 41.57
C SER A 128 -22.77 20.62 41.98
N LEU A 129 -21.97 19.63 41.57
CA LEU A 129 -22.17 18.23 41.98
C LEU A 129 -21.90 18.00 43.48
N GLN A 130 -20.95 18.73 44.08
CA GLN A 130 -20.74 18.72 45.54
C GLN A 130 -21.96 19.26 46.29
N LYS A 131 -22.63 20.31 45.78
CA LYS A 131 -23.90 20.78 46.34
C LYS A 131 -25.01 19.74 46.21
N ALA A 132 -25.13 19.10 45.04
CA ALA A 132 -26.07 17.98 44.86
C ALA A 132 -25.80 16.87 45.90
N TYR A 133 -24.53 16.53 46.11
CA TYR A 133 -24.09 15.53 47.09
C TYR A 133 -24.46 15.91 48.53
N THR A 134 -24.33 17.18 48.92
CA THR A 134 -24.73 17.63 50.27
C THR A 134 -26.23 17.52 50.53
N ILE A 135 -27.05 17.55 49.48
CA ILE A 135 -28.51 17.42 49.57
C ILE A 135 -28.90 15.94 49.62
N GLN A 136 -28.36 15.13 48.70
CA GLN A 136 -28.71 13.71 48.59
C GLN A 136 -27.47 12.84 48.30
N ALA A 137 -26.74 12.46 49.36
CA ALA A 137 -25.48 11.74 49.25
C ALA A 137 -25.58 10.31 48.67
N GLU A 138 -26.77 9.70 48.69
CA GLU A 138 -27.01 8.32 48.22
C GLU A 138 -27.63 8.25 46.82
N ALA A 139 -27.70 9.36 46.07
CA ALA A 139 -28.19 9.35 44.70
C ALA A 139 -27.12 8.82 43.70
N PRO A 140 -27.37 7.70 42.99
CA PRO A 140 -26.41 7.14 42.01
C PRO A 140 -26.14 8.08 40.83
N GLU A 141 -27.09 8.93 40.45
CA GLU A 141 -26.98 9.89 39.36
C GLU A 141 -25.84 10.88 39.61
N ILE A 142 -25.66 11.35 40.86
CA ILE A 142 -24.60 12.31 41.21
C ILE A 142 -23.22 11.71 40.91
N TYR A 143 -22.98 10.47 41.34
CA TYR A 143 -21.71 9.79 41.12
C TYR A 143 -21.52 9.46 39.63
N PHE A 144 -22.58 9.13 38.91
CA PHE A 144 -22.49 8.94 37.46
C PHE A 144 -22.04 10.23 36.76
N HIS A 145 -22.65 11.38 37.08
CA HIS A 145 -22.27 12.68 36.50
C HIS A 145 -20.89 13.18 36.98
N LEU A 146 -20.48 12.86 38.22
CA LEU A 146 -19.09 13.06 38.66
C LEU A 146 -18.12 12.21 37.85
N GLY A 147 -18.49 10.96 37.55
CA GLY A 147 -17.73 10.07 36.67
C GLY A 147 -17.54 10.68 35.28
N LEU A 148 -18.62 11.14 34.64
CA LEU A 148 -18.57 11.82 33.35
C LEU A 148 -17.71 13.10 33.39
N LEU A 149 -17.86 13.91 34.45
CA LEU A 149 -17.04 15.10 34.66
C LEU A 149 -15.56 14.76 34.70
N PHE A 150 -15.17 13.77 35.50
CA PHE A 150 -13.78 13.37 35.62
C PHE A 150 -13.23 12.72 34.34
N THR A 151 -14.06 12.01 33.57
CA THR A 151 -13.69 11.55 32.22
C THR A 151 -13.33 12.72 31.31
N ASP A 152 -14.18 13.76 31.25
CA ASP A 152 -13.94 14.95 30.40
C ASP A 152 -12.79 15.83 30.91
N TRP A 153 -12.54 15.81 32.22
CA TRP A 153 -11.40 16.46 32.88
C TRP A 153 -10.10 15.63 32.78
N ASN A 154 -10.13 14.47 32.13
CA ASN A 154 -9.00 13.55 31.97
C ASN A 154 -8.45 12.99 33.30
N LYS A 155 -9.29 12.92 34.35
CA LYS A 155 -9.00 12.30 35.64
C LYS A 155 -9.61 10.90 35.69
N GLN A 156 -9.04 9.99 34.91
CA GLN A 156 -9.63 8.65 34.69
C GLN A 156 -9.76 7.76 35.95
N PRO A 157 -8.82 7.77 36.91
CA PRO A 157 -8.99 7.01 38.17
C PRO A 157 -10.19 7.49 39.00
N ASP A 158 -10.39 8.81 39.07
CA ASP A 158 -11.53 9.41 39.77
C ASP A 158 -12.84 9.07 39.06
N ALA A 159 -12.85 9.06 37.73
CA ALA A 159 -14.00 8.66 36.94
C ALA A 159 -14.43 7.22 37.24
N ILE A 160 -13.49 6.27 37.21
CA ILE A 160 -13.72 4.85 37.51
C ILE A 160 -14.27 4.68 38.93
N ASN A 161 -13.68 5.36 39.92
CA ASN A 161 -14.14 5.29 41.30
C ASN A 161 -15.60 5.76 41.45
N ASN A 162 -15.94 6.87 40.80
CA ASN A 162 -17.30 7.41 40.83
C ASN A 162 -18.31 6.53 40.08
N PHE A 163 -17.95 5.95 38.93
CA PHE A 163 -18.82 4.97 38.25
C PHE A 163 -19.04 3.71 39.08
N ASN A 164 -18.00 3.16 39.72
CA ASN A 164 -18.14 2.02 40.63
C ASN A 164 -19.04 2.37 41.81
N LYS A 165 -18.94 3.59 42.35
CA LYS A 165 -19.82 4.05 43.42
C LYS A 165 -21.28 4.16 42.95
N ALA A 166 -21.53 4.70 41.76
CA ALA A 166 -22.86 4.73 41.14
C ALA A 166 -23.45 3.31 41.01
N LEU A 167 -22.65 2.34 40.55
CA LEU A 167 -23.06 0.94 40.41
C LEU A 167 -23.28 0.23 41.75
N SER A 168 -22.55 0.62 42.81
CA SER A 168 -22.78 0.09 44.16
C SER A 168 -24.13 0.52 44.75
N LEU A 169 -24.61 1.70 44.36
CA LEU A 169 -25.90 2.26 44.77
C LEU A 169 -27.03 1.76 43.86
N LYS A 170 -26.76 1.59 42.57
CA LYS A 170 -27.71 1.09 41.56
C LYS A 170 -27.06 0.01 40.68
N PRO A 171 -27.17 -1.27 41.06
CA PRO A 171 -26.51 -2.37 40.36
C PRO A 171 -26.98 -2.64 38.93
N ASP A 172 -28.14 -2.10 38.52
CA ASP A 172 -28.74 -2.22 37.18
C ASP A 172 -28.54 -0.95 36.32
N TYR A 173 -27.63 -0.06 36.71
CA TYR A 173 -27.40 1.21 36.01
C TYR A 173 -26.61 1.03 34.69
N VAL A 174 -27.35 0.79 33.60
CA VAL A 174 -26.82 0.55 32.24
C VAL A 174 -25.81 1.61 31.78
N ASP A 175 -26.14 2.90 31.90
CA ASP A 175 -25.26 3.98 31.43
C ASP A 175 -23.94 4.05 32.21
N ALA A 176 -23.99 3.74 33.51
CA ALA A 176 -22.79 3.68 34.36
C ALA A 176 -21.88 2.51 33.96
N TYR A 177 -22.44 1.33 33.65
CA TYR A 177 -21.64 0.22 33.10
C TYR A 177 -20.99 0.56 31.76
N LYS A 178 -21.75 1.16 30.82
CA LYS A 178 -21.20 1.56 29.50
C LYS A 178 -20.06 2.56 29.67
N SER A 179 -20.24 3.55 30.54
CA SER A 179 -19.23 4.59 30.81
C SER A 179 -18.00 4.04 31.54
N LEU A 180 -18.20 3.14 32.51
CA LEU A 180 -17.12 2.46 33.23
C LEU A 180 -16.27 1.59 32.30
N ALA A 181 -16.92 0.76 31.48
CA ALA A 181 -16.21 -0.11 30.54
C ALA A 181 -15.43 0.69 29.50
N HIS A 182 -15.98 1.80 29.01
CA HIS A 182 -15.28 2.73 28.14
C HIS A 182 -14.06 3.37 28.84
N ALA A 183 -14.20 3.81 30.09
CA ALA A 183 -13.10 4.35 30.87
C ALA A 183 -11.95 3.34 31.06
N PHE A 184 -12.28 2.07 31.33
CA PHE A 184 -11.30 0.98 31.38
C PHE A 184 -10.61 0.76 30.03
N SER A 185 -11.35 0.75 28.92
CA SER A 185 -10.78 0.62 27.58
C SER A 185 -9.81 1.76 27.22
N LEU A 186 -10.11 3.01 27.61
CA LEU A 186 -9.20 4.15 27.41
C LEU A 186 -7.90 4.00 28.22
N GLN A 187 -7.97 3.41 29.41
CA GLN A 187 -6.78 3.06 30.20
C GLN A 187 -6.04 1.81 29.72
N LYS A 188 -6.49 1.18 28.61
CA LYS A 188 -5.99 -0.10 28.12
C LYS A 188 -6.14 -1.25 29.12
N GLN A 189 -7.02 -1.08 30.12
CA GLN A 189 -7.42 -2.11 31.08
C GLN A 189 -8.52 -2.98 30.46
N TYR A 190 -8.15 -3.69 29.39
CA TYR A 190 -9.10 -4.42 28.55
C TYR A 190 -9.77 -5.58 29.29
N THR A 191 -9.09 -6.21 30.24
CA THR A 191 -9.63 -7.29 31.06
C THR A 191 -10.80 -6.82 31.93
N GLU A 192 -10.65 -5.67 32.58
CA GLU A 192 -11.64 -5.02 33.42
C GLU A 192 -12.80 -4.46 32.58
N ALA A 193 -12.50 -3.93 31.39
CA ALA A 193 -13.53 -3.55 30.43
C ALA A 193 -14.40 -4.75 30.04
N ILE A 194 -13.79 -5.90 29.72
CA ILE A 194 -14.50 -7.12 29.35
C ILE A 194 -15.37 -7.64 30.51
N THR A 195 -14.87 -7.67 31.75
CA THR A 195 -15.67 -8.11 32.90
C THR A 195 -16.87 -7.19 33.16
N THR A 196 -16.67 -5.88 32.95
CA THR A 196 -17.74 -4.87 33.05
C THR A 196 -18.79 -5.07 31.95
N TYR A 197 -18.37 -5.25 30.70
CA TYR A 197 -19.29 -5.53 29.58
C TYR A 197 -20.03 -6.86 29.75
N LYS A 198 -19.38 -7.93 30.23
CA LYS A 198 -20.04 -9.21 30.53
C LYS A 198 -21.07 -9.08 31.64
N SER A 199 -20.84 -8.19 32.61
CA SER A 199 -21.84 -7.88 33.65
C SER A 199 -23.04 -7.14 33.05
N LEU A 200 -22.79 -6.20 32.12
CA LEU A 200 -23.84 -5.49 31.40
C LEU A 200 -24.67 -6.41 30.48
N LEU A 201 -24.06 -7.43 29.85
CA LEU A 201 -24.78 -8.43 29.05
C LEU A 201 -25.81 -9.23 29.85
N LYS A 202 -25.65 -9.37 31.17
CA LYS A 202 -26.67 -10.01 32.01
C LYS A 202 -27.97 -9.20 32.05
N LEU A 203 -27.87 -7.88 31.88
CA LEU A 203 -29.01 -6.96 31.82
C LEU A 203 -29.55 -6.82 30.39
N LEU A 204 -28.64 -6.77 29.40
CA LEU A 204 -28.95 -6.55 27.99
C LEU A 204 -28.33 -7.67 27.12
N PRO A 205 -28.89 -8.88 27.11
CA PRO A 205 -28.28 -10.04 26.45
C PRO A 205 -28.32 -9.98 24.91
N ARG A 206 -29.08 -9.05 24.33
CA ARG A 206 -29.24 -8.88 22.87
C ARG A 206 -28.78 -7.51 22.37
N ASP A 207 -27.78 -6.90 23.01
CA ASP A 207 -27.18 -5.65 22.54
C ASP A 207 -25.88 -5.94 21.76
N ALA A 208 -25.94 -5.83 20.43
CA ALA A 208 -24.82 -6.10 19.53
C ALA A 208 -23.62 -5.17 19.79
N SER A 209 -23.85 -3.93 20.26
CA SER A 209 -22.80 -2.95 20.51
C SER A 209 -21.84 -3.39 21.64
N ILE A 210 -22.36 -4.13 22.62
CA ILE A 210 -21.59 -4.66 23.74
C ILE A 210 -20.67 -5.79 23.26
N TYR A 211 -21.20 -6.73 22.47
CA TYR A 211 -20.42 -7.81 21.88
C TYR A 211 -19.30 -7.27 20.97
N ASN A 212 -19.58 -6.24 20.17
CA ASN A 212 -18.56 -5.55 19.37
C ASN A 212 -17.47 -4.93 20.26
N SER A 213 -17.85 -4.26 21.35
CA SER A 213 -16.90 -3.66 22.29
C SER A 213 -16.02 -4.71 23.00
N ILE A 214 -16.58 -5.86 23.38
CA ILE A 214 -15.83 -7.01 23.90
C ILE A 214 -14.86 -7.54 22.85
N GLY A 215 -15.31 -7.67 21.60
CA GLY A 215 -14.48 -8.11 20.47
C GLY A 215 -13.25 -7.22 20.26
N ILE A 216 -13.43 -5.90 20.28
CA ILE A 216 -12.34 -4.93 20.22
C ILE A 216 -11.35 -5.12 21.37
N CYS A 217 -11.84 -5.29 22.60
CA CYS A 217 -10.98 -5.51 23.77
C CYS A 217 -10.14 -6.79 23.64
N TYR A 218 -10.73 -7.90 23.21
CA TYR A 218 -9.99 -9.14 22.96
C TYR A 218 -8.98 -9.01 21.82
N PHE A 219 -9.31 -8.26 20.77
CA PHE A 219 -8.38 -7.99 19.67
C PHE A 219 -7.11 -7.27 20.16
N HIS A 220 -7.26 -6.27 21.04
CA HIS A 220 -6.13 -5.57 21.65
C HIS A 220 -5.32 -6.44 22.63
N LEU A 221 -5.96 -7.43 23.28
CA LEU A 221 -5.29 -8.44 24.09
C LEU A 221 -4.58 -9.52 23.26
N ASN A 222 -4.55 -9.40 21.93
CA ASN A 222 -4.06 -10.43 21.00
C ASN A 222 -4.81 -11.77 21.08
N ASN A 223 -6.01 -11.81 21.67
CA ASN A 223 -6.85 -12.99 21.71
C ASN A 223 -7.81 -12.98 20.50
N ASN A 224 -7.28 -13.29 19.33
CA ASN A 224 -8.02 -13.18 18.06
C ASN A 224 -9.22 -14.14 17.97
N SER A 225 -9.15 -15.31 18.62
CA SER A 225 -10.24 -16.30 18.61
C SER A 225 -11.47 -15.78 19.37
N GLU A 226 -11.27 -15.27 20.59
CA GLU A 226 -12.36 -14.70 21.38
C GLU A 226 -12.88 -13.39 20.78
N ALA A 227 -11.99 -12.60 20.16
CA ALA A 227 -12.40 -11.42 19.41
C ALA A 227 -13.34 -11.79 18.26
N TYR A 228 -12.96 -12.77 17.44
CA TYR A 228 -13.78 -13.26 16.34
C TYR A 228 -15.13 -13.82 16.83
N TYR A 229 -15.14 -14.58 17.93
CA TYR A 229 -16.38 -15.11 18.49
C TYR A 229 -17.32 -13.99 18.94
N ALA A 230 -16.84 -13.05 19.75
CA ALA A 230 -17.65 -11.93 20.24
C ALA A 230 -18.18 -11.06 19.08
N LEU A 231 -17.38 -10.81 18.05
CA LEU A 231 -17.81 -10.04 16.88
C LEU A 231 -18.89 -10.77 16.06
N ASN A 232 -18.80 -12.09 15.92
CA ASN A 232 -19.84 -12.86 15.23
C ASN A 232 -21.14 -12.97 16.04
N GLU A 233 -21.07 -12.98 17.37
CA GLU A 233 -22.27 -12.86 18.20
C GLU A 233 -22.95 -11.50 17.97
N ALA A 234 -22.17 -10.41 17.85
CA ALA A 234 -22.71 -9.10 17.47
C ALA A 234 -23.43 -9.14 16.10
N LEU A 235 -22.81 -9.78 15.10
CA LEU A 235 -23.40 -9.95 13.76
C LEU A 235 -24.58 -10.94 13.73
N GLY A 236 -24.64 -11.89 14.65
CA GLY A 236 -25.79 -12.78 14.83
C GLY A 236 -27.01 -12.07 15.40
N ILE A 237 -26.80 -11.03 16.21
CA ILE A 237 -27.86 -10.15 16.73
C ILE A 237 -28.27 -9.11 15.67
N ASP A 238 -27.29 -8.44 15.06
CA ASP A 238 -27.49 -7.47 13.98
C ASP A 238 -26.53 -7.73 12.82
N GLY A 239 -27.01 -8.43 11.79
CA GLY A 239 -26.23 -8.75 10.59
C GLY A 239 -25.85 -7.52 9.76
N ASN A 240 -26.44 -6.36 10.04
CA ASN A 240 -26.13 -5.10 9.38
C ASN A 240 -25.18 -4.20 10.16
N PHE A 241 -24.65 -4.66 11.29
CA PHE A 241 -23.75 -3.85 12.10
C PHE A 241 -22.39 -3.65 11.42
N ILE A 242 -22.22 -2.47 10.80
CA ILE A 242 -21.06 -2.14 9.95
C ILE A 242 -19.74 -2.19 10.73
N ASP A 243 -19.70 -1.63 11.95
CA ASP A 243 -18.49 -1.63 12.79
C ASP A 243 -18.03 -3.06 13.14
N ALA A 244 -18.96 -3.97 13.37
CA ALA A 244 -18.65 -5.36 13.66
C ALA A 244 -18.06 -6.06 12.41
N HIS A 245 -18.61 -5.85 11.21
CA HIS A 245 -18.01 -6.33 9.95
C HIS A 245 -16.59 -5.79 9.76
N PHE A 246 -16.36 -4.51 10.03
CA PHE A 246 -15.03 -3.92 9.93
C PHE A 246 -14.03 -4.56 10.90
N ASN A 247 -14.44 -4.73 12.17
CA ASN A 247 -13.60 -5.35 13.19
C ASN A 247 -13.32 -6.83 12.90
N VAL A 248 -14.27 -7.58 12.32
CA VAL A 248 -14.03 -8.94 11.82
C VAL A 248 -12.96 -8.93 10.72
N GLY A 249 -13.02 -7.97 9.80
CA GLY A 249 -11.98 -7.76 8.78
C GLY A 249 -10.59 -7.53 9.38
N LEU A 250 -10.49 -6.73 10.45
CA LEU A 250 -9.22 -6.50 11.17
C LEU A 250 -8.69 -7.78 11.84
N VAL A 251 -9.57 -8.59 12.43
CA VAL A 251 -9.19 -9.90 13.01
C VAL A 251 -8.66 -10.83 11.92
N HIS A 252 -9.33 -10.90 10.76
CA HIS A 252 -8.87 -11.71 9.63
C HIS A 252 -7.52 -11.24 9.07
N LEU A 253 -7.29 -9.93 8.94
CA LEU A 253 -5.98 -9.39 8.54
C LEU A 253 -4.88 -9.87 9.48
N LYS A 254 -5.12 -9.78 10.79
CA LYS A 254 -4.15 -10.20 11.81
C LYS A 254 -3.88 -11.70 11.80
N ASN A 255 -4.90 -12.51 11.49
CA ASN A 255 -4.79 -13.95 11.29
C ASN A 255 -4.20 -14.34 9.92
N ARG A 256 -3.84 -13.37 9.06
CA ARG A 256 -3.38 -13.59 7.67
C ARG A 256 -4.42 -14.25 6.75
N SER A 257 -5.69 -14.21 7.14
CA SER A 257 -6.82 -14.63 6.32
C SER A 257 -7.24 -13.50 5.38
N TYR A 258 -6.38 -13.16 4.42
CA TYR A 258 -6.55 -11.94 3.61
C TYR A 258 -7.80 -11.95 2.71
N ILE A 259 -8.25 -13.14 2.26
CA ILE A 259 -9.46 -13.29 1.45
C ILE A 259 -10.71 -12.90 2.27
N ASP A 260 -10.82 -13.41 3.49
CA ASP A 260 -11.95 -13.10 4.38
C ASP A 260 -11.92 -11.66 4.88
N ALA A 261 -10.72 -11.12 5.12
CA ALA A 261 -10.52 -9.71 5.41
C ALA A 261 -11.03 -8.83 4.26
N LEU A 262 -10.62 -9.13 3.02
CA LEU A 262 -11.05 -8.42 1.82
C LEU A 262 -12.57 -8.46 1.66
N LYS A 263 -13.20 -9.61 1.88
CA LYS A 263 -14.66 -9.75 1.86
C LYS A 263 -15.31 -8.84 2.89
N SER A 264 -14.82 -8.87 4.12
CA SER A 264 -15.35 -8.05 5.23
C SER A 264 -15.26 -6.55 4.93
N PHE A 265 -14.11 -6.06 4.47
CA PHE A 265 -13.96 -4.64 4.11
C PHE A 265 -14.77 -4.24 2.86
N SER A 266 -14.98 -5.16 1.92
CA SER A 266 -15.82 -4.90 0.75
C SER A 266 -17.28 -4.75 1.17
N THR A 267 -17.78 -5.61 2.05
CA THR A 267 -19.14 -5.48 2.62
C THR A 267 -19.31 -4.18 3.41
N VAL A 268 -18.30 -3.72 4.14
CA VAL A 268 -18.32 -2.42 4.81
C VAL A 268 -18.47 -1.28 3.80
N LEU A 269 -17.63 -1.27 2.76
CA LEU A 269 -17.62 -0.21 1.73
C LEU A 269 -18.84 -0.24 0.80
N GLU A 270 -19.50 -1.39 0.64
CA GLU A 270 -20.79 -1.50 -0.07
C GLU A 270 -21.93 -0.82 0.71
N LYS A 271 -21.87 -0.85 2.04
CA LYS A 271 -22.89 -0.23 2.92
C LYS A 271 -22.60 1.23 3.21
N ASP A 272 -21.33 1.55 3.41
CA ASP A 272 -20.84 2.91 3.66
C ASP A 272 -19.52 3.11 2.90
N SER A 273 -19.63 3.76 1.73
CA SER A 273 -18.48 4.02 0.85
C SER A 273 -17.45 4.98 1.46
N ASP A 274 -17.84 5.78 2.46
CA ASP A 274 -16.94 6.73 3.12
C ASP A 274 -16.49 6.24 4.51
N TYR A 275 -16.72 4.96 4.81
CA TYR A 275 -16.36 4.36 6.08
C TYR A 275 -14.87 4.61 6.44
N PRO A 276 -14.58 5.13 7.64
CA PRO A 276 -13.21 5.46 8.04
C PRO A 276 -12.25 4.28 7.94
N HIS A 277 -11.14 4.49 7.24
CA HIS A 277 -10.10 3.47 7.03
C HIS A 277 -10.55 2.21 6.28
N GLY A 278 -11.73 2.19 5.66
CA GLY A 278 -12.22 1.04 4.89
C GLY A 278 -11.32 0.74 3.69
N PHE A 279 -11.14 1.73 2.80
CA PHE A 279 -10.28 1.59 1.61
C PHE A 279 -8.82 1.29 1.96
N LYS A 280 -8.30 1.92 3.02
CA LYS A 280 -6.96 1.65 3.54
C LYS A 280 -6.77 0.17 3.88
N ASN A 281 -7.66 -0.42 4.67
CA ASN A 281 -7.52 -1.82 5.09
C ASN A 281 -7.85 -2.79 3.95
N LYS A 282 -8.76 -2.43 3.04
CA LYS A 282 -8.98 -3.16 1.79
C LYS A 282 -7.70 -3.22 0.93
N ALA A 283 -7.02 -2.09 0.75
CA ALA A 283 -5.75 -2.02 0.03
C ALA A 283 -4.67 -2.90 0.65
N ILE A 284 -4.55 -2.92 1.99
CA ILE A 284 -3.62 -3.79 2.71
C ILE A 284 -3.94 -5.26 2.43
N ALA A 285 -5.21 -5.67 2.52
CA ALA A 285 -5.61 -7.05 2.21
C ALA A 285 -5.24 -7.46 0.78
N LEU A 286 -5.50 -6.57 -0.20
CA LEU A 286 -5.18 -6.80 -1.62
C LEU A 286 -3.67 -6.89 -1.88
N ALA A 287 -2.87 -6.02 -1.25
CA ALA A 287 -1.42 -6.07 -1.39
C ALA A 287 -0.83 -7.38 -0.83
N MET A 288 -1.36 -7.87 0.29
CA MET A 288 -0.95 -9.15 0.89
C MET A 288 -1.37 -10.38 0.04
N LEU A 289 -2.36 -10.21 -0.83
CA LEU A 289 -2.77 -11.19 -1.84
C LEU A 289 -2.02 -11.04 -3.18
N GLU A 290 -1.02 -10.15 -3.25
CA GLU A 290 -0.27 -9.80 -4.47
C GLU A 290 -1.15 -9.27 -5.62
N LYS A 291 -2.36 -8.80 -5.30
CA LYS A 291 -3.28 -8.15 -6.23
C LYS A 291 -2.96 -6.67 -6.34
N PHE A 292 -1.76 -6.36 -6.88
CA PHE A 292 -1.20 -5.01 -6.84
C PHE A 292 -2.06 -3.98 -7.59
N GLN A 293 -2.69 -4.34 -8.71
CA GLN A 293 -3.55 -3.43 -9.47
C GLN A 293 -4.80 -3.03 -8.68
N GLU A 294 -5.53 -4.00 -8.12
CA GLU A 294 -6.71 -3.75 -7.28
C GLU A 294 -6.33 -2.97 -6.00
N SER A 295 -5.15 -3.27 -5.43
CA SER A 295 -4.62 -2.56 -4.26
C SER A 295 -4.35 -1.08 -4.58
N ALA A 296 -3.75 -0.79 -5.74
CA ALA A 296 -3.47 0.56 -6.22
C ALA A 296 -4.75 1.41 -6.34
N GLU A 297 -5.83 0.84 -6.88
CA GLU A 297 -7.15 1.50 -6.95
C GLU A 297 -7.69 1.83 -5.55
N ALA A 298 -7.67 0.87 -4.63
CA ALA A 298 -8.11 1.09 -3.25
C ALA A 298 -7.24 2.13 -2.52
N LEU A 299 -5.93 2.20 -2.81
CA LEU A 299 -5.04 3.23 -2.27
C LEU A 299 -5.38 4.62 -2.81
N LYS A 300 -5.67 4.76 -4.10
CA LYS A 300 -6.10 6.04 -4.71
C LYS A 300 -7.37 6.56 -4.01
N GLU A 301 -8.34 5.69 -3.73
CA GLU A 301 -9.55 6.04 -2.98
C GLU A 301 -9.27 6.41 -1.51
N ALA A 302 -8.32 5.74 -0.85
CA ALA A 302 -7.89 6.06 0.51
C ALA A 302 -7.18 7.43 0.59
N ILE A 303 -6.36 7.75 -0.41
CA ILE A 303 -5.65 9.03 -0.55
C ILE A 303 -6.66 10.16 -0.75
N ALA A 304 -7.62 9.99 -1.66
CA ALA A 304 -8.66 10.98 -1.94
C ALA A 304 -9.48 11.35 -0.68
N ARG A 305 -9.69 10.38 0.21
CA ARG A 305 -10.41 10.55 1.49
C ARG A 305 -9.51 10.95 2.67
N LYS A 306 -8.22 11.22 2.43
CA LYS A 306 -7.23 11.57 3.47
C LYS A 306 -7.15 10.53 4.60
N GLN A 307 -7.29 9.24 4.26
CA GLN A 307 -7.26 8.12 5.22
C GLN A 307 -5.86 7.50 5.40
N CYS A 308 -4.85 8.00 4.70
CA CYS A 308 -3.51 7.44 4.68
C CYS A 308 -2.71 7.78 5.94
N THR A 309 -2.10 6.75 6.53
CA THR A 309 -1.07 6.89 7.57
C THR A 309 0.32 6.80 6.95
N PHE A 310 1.36 7.04 7.74
CA PHE A 310 2.75 6.84 7.32
C PHE A 310 2.98 5.45 6.69
N GLU A 311 2.49 4.38 7.34
CA GLU A 311 2.61 3.01 6.85
C GLU A 311 1.84 2.79 5.55
N THR A 312 0.70 3.47 5.39
CA THR A 312 -0.11 3.39 4.17
C THR A 312 0.58 4.06 2.99
N TRP A 313 1.27 5.18 3.21
CA TRP A 313 2.07 5.82 2.18
C TRP A 313 3.25 4.97 1.74
N LEU A 314 3.92 4.27 2.68
CA LEU A 314 4.96 3.32 2.32
C LEU A 314 4.42 2.13 1.51
N LEU A 315 3.25 1.61 1.90
CA LEU A 315 2.58 0.57 1.13
C LEU A 315 2.22 1.07 -0.27
N ALA A 316 1.70 2.30 -0.38
CA ALA A 316 1.35 2.90 -1.65
C ALA A 316 2.57 3.04 -2.57
N ALA A 317 3.70 3.50 -2.04
CA ALA A 317 4.96 3.58 -2.78
C ALA A 317 5.42 2.21 -3.31
N ASP A 318 5.35 1.16 -2.50
CA ASP A 318 5.72 -0.20 -2.92
C ASP A 318 4.76 -0.74 -4.01
N VAL A 319 3.46 -0.61 -3.78
CA VAL A 319 2.42 -1.08 -4.72
C VAL A 319 2.53 -0.37 -6.06
N PHE A 320 2.58 0.97 -6.06
CA PHE A 320 2.74 1.76 -7.28
C PHE A 320 4.05 1.44 -8.00
N SER A 321 5.17 1.23 -7.28
CA SER A 321 6.42 0.81 -7.89
C SER A 321 6.34 -0.58 -8.53
N ARG A 322 5.54 -1.52 -8.00
CA ARG A 322 5.38 -2.86 -8.57
C ARG A 322 4.54 -2.88 -9.83
N ILE A 323 3.57 -1.97 -9.94
CA ILE A 323 2.75 -1.82 -11.16
C ILE A 323 3.36 -0.83 -12.16
N HIS A 324 4.59 -0.38 -11.94
CA HIS A 324 5.33 0.57 -12.79
C HIS A 324 4.70 1.98 -12.88
N GLU A 325 3.81 2.34 -11.95
CA GLU A 325 3.31 3.70 -11.75
C GLU A 325 4.32 4.52 -10.92
N PHE A 326 5.48 4.81 -11.51
CA PHE A 326 6.62 5.37 -10.77
C PHE A 326 6.41 6.82 -10.29
N ASN A 327 5.59 7.62 -10.97
CA ASN A 327 5.29 8.98 -10.51
C ASN A 327 4.43 8.97 -9.24
N GLU A 328 3.41 8.11 -9.21
CA GLU A 328 2.53 7.89 -8.07
C GLU A 328 3.32 7.31 -6.89
N ALA A 329 4.25 6.39 -7.16
CA ALA A 329 5.17 5.87 -6.14
C ALA A 329 6.03 6.99 -5.52
N LEU A 330 6.56 7.89 -6.34
CA LEU A 330 7.37 9.02 -5.90
C LEU A 330 6.55 10.02 -5.06
N ASP A 331 5.30 10.32 -5.45
CA ASP A 331 4.43 11.23 -4.70
C ASP A 331 3.98 10.63 -3.36
N ALA A 332 3.76 9.31 -3.32
CA ALA A 332 3.53 8.59 -2.07
C ALA A 332 4.74 8.68 -1.12
N LEU A 333 5.97 8.55 -1.65
CA LEU A 333 7.19 8.72 -0.86
C LEU A 333 7.38 10.16 -0.36
N LYS A 334 7.08 11.18 -1.17
CA LYS A 334 7.10 12.58 -0.71
C LYS A 334 6.15 12.79 0.46
N SER A 335 4.93 12.25 0.36
CA SER A 335 3.94 12.32 1.45
C SER A 335 4.42 11.59 2.71
N ALA A 336 5.11 10.45 2.56
CA ALA A 336 5.74 9.76 3.70
C ALA A 336 6.90 10.57 4.33
N ILE A 337 7.69 11.27 3.50
CA ILE A 337 8.79 12.15 3.95
C ILE A 337 8.24 13.34 4.74
N GLU A 338 7.13 13.95 4.32
CA GLU A 338 6.50 15.05 5.06
C GLU A 338 6.10 14.63 6.49
N LEU A 339 5.63 13.40 6.66
CA LEU A 339 5.28 12.85 7.97
C LEU A 339 6.52 12.48 8.82
N ASN A 340 7.63 12.09 8.18
CA ASN A 340 8.85 11.72 8.89
C ASN A 340 10.13 12.10 8.10
N PRO A 341 10.55 13.38 8.15
CA PRO A 341 11.61 13.90 7.29
C PRO A 341 13.03 13.45 7.69
N ARG A 342 13.20 12.80 8.84
CA ARG A 342 14.51 12.33 9.33
C ARG A 342 14.82 10.88 8.97
N LYS A 343 13.98 10.21 8.18
CA LYS A 343 14.24 8.85 7.70
C LYS A 343 15.01 8.88 6.38
N SER A 344 16.33 8.67 6.44
CA SER A 344 17.22 8.60 5.27
C SER A 344 16.74 7.61 4.21
N ASP A 345 16.20 6.46 4.64
CA ASP A 345 15.78 5.36 3.74
C ASP A 345 14.66 5.78 2.76
N LEU A 346 13.85 6.78 3.13
CA LEU A 346 12.79 7.30 2.25
C LEU A 346 13.38 8.07 1.07
N TYR A 347 14.47 8.80 1.29
CA TYR A 347 15.17 9.52 0.25
C TYR A 347 15.90 8.57 -0.69
N VAL A 348 16.53 7.52 -0.16
CA VAL A 348 17.13 6.43 -0.96
C VAL A 348 16.07 5.77 -1.84
N LYS A 349 14.92 5.38 -1.27
CA LYS A 349 13.80 4.81 -2.05
C LYS A 349 13.30 5.77 -3.12
N SER A 350 13.19 7.07 -2.81
CA SER A 350 12.74 8.08 -3.78
C SER A 350 13.73 8.23 -4.94
N ALA A 351 15.03 8.23 -4.63
CA ALA A 351 16.09 8.28 -5.63
C ALA A 351 16.07 7.04 -6.53
N GLN A 352 15.89 5.84 -5.97
CA GLN A 352 15.74 4.61 -6.77
C GLN A 352 14.55 4.65 -7.73
N ILE A 353 13.42 5.25 -7.32
CA ILE A 353 12.27 5.46 -8.22
C ILE A 353 12.60 6.50 -9.30
N LEU A 354 13.32 7.58 -8.96
CA LEU A 354 13.77 8.57 -9.94
C LEU A 354 14.73 7.98 -10.99
N ILE A 355 15.59 7.03 -10.59
CA ILE A 355 16.43 6.28 -11.54
C ILE A 355 15.59 5.45 -12.52
N LYS A 356 14.53 4.79 -12.05
CA LYS A 356 13.59 4.07 -12.93
C LYS A 356 12.82 5.01 -13.88
N LEU A 357 12.73 6.28 -13.54
CA LEU A 357 12.17 7.34 -14.38
C LEU A 357 13.23 8.02 -15.27
N GLU A 358 14.49 7.54 -15.28
CA GLU A 358 15.63 8.13 -16.00
C GLU A 358 15.96 9.57 -15.58
N ARG A 359 15.58 9.96 -14.36
CA ARG A 359 15.79 11.30 -13.78
C ARG A 359 16.99 11.32 -12.84
N CYS A 360 18.17 10.99 -13.35
CA CYS A 360 19.40 10.85 -12.55
C CYS A 360 19.78 12.13 -11.78
N ASP A 361 19.62 13.31 -12.38
CA ASP A 361 19.97 14.57 -11.70
C ASP A 361 19.14 14.84 -10.45
N GLU A 362 17.85 14.51 -10.48
CA GLU A 362 17.00 14.59 -9.30
C GLU A 362 17.33 13.48 -8.30
N ALA A 363 17.64 12.26 -8.77
CA ALA A 363 18.04 11.17 -7.89
C ALA A 363 19.26 11.54 -7.03
N LYS A 364 20.28 12.19 -7.62
CA LYS A 364 21.45 12.71 -6.88
C LYS A 364 21.06 13.63 -5.74
N ILE A 365 20.08 14.52 -5.93
CA ILE A 365 19.60 15.43 -4.87
C ILE A 365 19.02 14.63 -3.70
N TYR A 366 18.24 13.58 -3.98
CA TYR A 366 17.68 12.72 -2.93
C TYR A 366 18.75 11.88 -2.24
N TYR A 367 19.73 11.33 -2.97
CA TYR A 367 20.85 10.62 -2.35
C TYR A 367 21.68 11.54 -1.44
N ASN A 368 22.01 12.75 -1.90
CA ASN A 368 22.70 13.75 -1.08
C ASN A 368 21.91 14.08 0.20
N LYS A 369 20.59 14.28 0.11
CA LYS A 369 19.76 14.46 1.31
C LYS A 369 19.78 13.26 2.24
N ALA A 370 19.79 12.04 1.71
CA ALA A 370 19.91 10.83 2.53
C ALA A 370 21.24 10.79 3.29
N ILE A 371 22.33 11.21 2.63
CA ILE A 371 23.68 11.32 3.20
C ILE A 371 23.74 12.45 4.24
N GLU A 372 23.14 13.62 3.99
CA GLU A 372 23.07 14.72 4.96
C GLU A 372 22.38 14.31 6.27
N ILE A 373 21.34 13.48 6.18
CA ILE A 373 20.65 12.94 7.36
C ILE A 373 21.49 11.88 8.06
N ARG A 374 22.16 11.03 7.28
CA ARG A 374 22.98 9.92 7.78
C ARG A 374 24.21 9.74 6.88
N ASN A 375 25.33 10.33 7.29
CA ASN A 375 26.56 10.33 6.51
C ASN A 375 27.09 8.93 6.18
N ASN A 376 26.84 7.93 7.01
CA ASN A 376 27.28 6.54 6.77
C ASN A 376 26.23 5.69 6.05
N ASN A 377 25.35 6.30 5.25
CA ASN A 377 24.35 5.57 4.48
C ASN A 377 24.97 4.99 3.20
N ALA A 378 25.50 3.78 3.30
CA ALA A 378 26.18 3.09 2.20
C ALA A 378 25.32 2.92 0.94
N GLU A 379 24.01 2.67 1.07
CA GLU A 379 23.11 2.55 -0.09
C GLU A 379 22.96 3.89 -0.84
N ALA A 380 22.98 5.01 -0.11
CA ALA A 380 22.90 6.33 -0.71
C ALA A 380 24.19 6.68 -1.47
N HIS A 381 25.36 6.39 -0.89
CA HIS A 381 26.66 6.55 -1.56
C HIS A 381 26.75 5.66 -2.82
N CYS A 382 26.34 4.40 -2.74
CA CYS A 382 26.32 3.49 -3.88
C CYS A 382 25.40 4.00 -5.01
N GLY A 383 24.17 4.42 -4.68
CA GLY A 383 23.25 4.94 -5.69
C GLY A 383 23.69 6.29 -6.29
N LEU A 384 24.38 7.12 -5.50
CA LEU A 384 25.00 8.35 -6.00
C LEU A 384 26.15 8.04 -6.95
N ALA A 385 26.97 7.04 -6.63
CA ALA A 385 28.03 6.55 -7.50
C ALA A 385 27.48 6.01 -8.84
N ASP A 386 26.38 5.24 -8.80
CA ASP A 386 25.69 4.76 -10.01
C ASP A 386 25.24 5.94 -10.90
N CYS A 387 24.74 7.03 -10.29
CA CYS A 387 24.37 8.23 -11.02
C CYS A 387 25.59 8.86 -11.72
N TYR A 388 26.69 9.04 -10.99
CA TYR A 388 27.93 9.61 -11.52
C TYR A 388 28.50 8.76 -12.66
N ALA A 389 28.53 7.43 -12.48
CA ALA A 389 28.99 6.50 -13.51
C ALA A 389 28.15 6.60 -14.78
N SER A 390 26.81 6.69 -14.66
CA SER A 390 25.91 6.86 -15.81
C SER A 390 26.12 8.17 -16.58
N GLN A 391 26.67 9.19 -15.91
CA GLN A 391 26.97 10.50 -16.48
C GLN A 391 28.44 10.64 -16.93
N MET A 392 29.20 9.54 -16.94
CA MET A 392 30.64 9.51 -17.26
C MET A 392 31.51 10.37 -16.32
N GLN A 393 31.03 10.65 -15.10
CA GLN A 393 31.79 11.31 -14.03
C GLN A 393 32.53 10.24 -13.21
N ILE A 394 33.59 9.71 -13.80
CA ILE A 394 34.22 8.46 -13.35
C ILE A 394 34.94 8.62 -12.01
N GLU A 395 35.65 9.73 -11.81
CA GLU A 395 36.40 9.99 -10.59
C GLU A 395 35.48 10.10 -9.37
N GLU A 396 34.37 10.83 -9.51
CA GLU A 396 33.36 10.97 -8.46
C GLU A 396 32.69 9.63 -8.16
N ALA A 397 32.36 8.84 -9.18
CA ALA A 397 31.77 7.51 -9.00
C ALA A 397 32.69 6.59 -8.16
N ILE A 398 33.99 6.56 -8.46
CA ILE A 398 34.96 5.74 -7.72
C ILE A 398 35.04 6.14 -6.24
N VAL A 399 35.06 7.45 -5.96
CA VAL A 399 35.09 7.97 -4.58
C VAL A 399 33.85 7.51 -3.81
N GLU A 400 32.67 7.68 -4.41
CA GLU A 400 31.39 7.35 -3.77
C GLU A 400 31.22 5.83 -3.56
N TYR A 401 31.64 4.99 -4.52
CA TYR A 401 31.66 3.53 -4.32
C TYR A 401 32.60 3.11 -3.19
N LYS A 402 33.80 3.71 -3.10
CA LYS A 402 34.74 3.42 -2.01
C LYS A 402 34.17 3.81 -0.65
N LEU A 403 33.50 4.95 -0.55
CA LEU A 403 32.79 5.34 0.67
C LEU A 403 31.66 4.37 1.02
N ALA A 404 30.87 3.94 0.03
CA ALA A 404 29.82 2.95 0.24
C ALA A 404 30.38 1.63 0.81
N ILE A 405 31.52 1.16 0.28
CA ILE A 405 32.24 -0.02 0.77
C ILE A 405 32.81 0.20 2.17
N GLU A 406 33.38 1.38 2.46
CA GLU A 406 33.89 1.71 3.79
C GLU A 406 32.78 1.66 4.85
N TYR A 407 31.61 2.22 4.55
CA TYR A 407 30.48 2.25 5.47
C TYR A 407 29.75 0.91 5.58
N ASN A 408 29.74 0.11 4.52
CA ASN A 408 29.21 -1.25 4.54
C ASN A 408 30.06 -2.18 3.66
N PRO A 409 31.06 -2.86 4.25
CA PRO A 409 31.92 -3.80 3.52
C PRO A 409 31.18 -5.02 2.96
N GLY A 410 29.92 -5.26 3.36
CA GLY A 410 29.06 -6.30 2.81
C GLY A 410 28.15 -5.85 1.66
N LEU A 411 28.25 -4.59 1.21
CA LEU A 411 27.41 -4.06 0.15
C LEU A 411 27.90 -4.52 -1.24
N THR A 412 27.49 -5.72 -1.64
CA THR A 412 27.84 -6.31 -2.94
C THR A 412 27.62 -5.38 -4.15
N PRO A 413 26.51 -4.61 -4.26
CA PRO A 413 26.30 -3.70 -5.39
C PRO A 413 27.42 -2.66 -5.57
N ALA A 414 28.03 -2.18 -4.48
CA ALA A 414 29.09 -1.18 -4.58
C ALA A 414 30.37 -1.76 -5.19
N TYR A 415 30.72 -3.01 -4.85
CA TYR A 415 31.84 -3.70 -5.49
C TYR A 415 31.56 -4.02 -6.96
N ILE A 416 30.33 -4.40 -7.31
CA ILE A 416 29.94 -4.63 -8.72
C ILE A 416 30.07 -3.32 -9.51
N GLY A 417 29.47 -2.22 -9.02
CA GLY A 417 29.54 -0.92 -9.69
C GLY A 417 30.97 -0.41 -9.85
N LEU A 418 31.79 -0.54 -8.80
CA LEU A 418 33.20 -0.18 -8.86
C LEU A 418 34.00 -1.05 -9.85
N SER A 419 33.70 -2.36 -9.91
CA SER A 419 34.26 -3.26 -10.92
C SER A 419 33.88 -2.84 -12.35
N ASP A 420 32.61 -2.48 -12.57
CA ASP A 420 32.12 -2.06 -13.88
C ASP A 420 32.80 -0.76 -14.34
N VAL A 421 33.04 0.18 -13.41
CA VAL A 421 33.78 1.41 -13.68
C VAL A 421 35.24 1.11 -14.07
N TYR A 422 35.97 0.29 -13.29
CA TYR A 422 37.36 -0.05 -13.63
C TYR A 422 37.46 -0.86 -14.93
N TYR A 423 36.49 -1.75 -15.20
CA TYR A 423 36.44 -2.47 -16.47
C TYR A 423 36.28 -1.50 -17.65
N GLY A 424 35.44 -0.48 -17.52
CA GLY A 424 35.28 0.59 -18.52
C GLY A 424 36.53 1.45 -18.71
N GLN A 425 37.40 1.55 -17.70
CA GLN A 425 38.71 2.22 -17.78
C GLN A 425 39.83 1.32 -18.34
N ASP A 426 39.53 0.07 -18.70
CA ASP A 426 40.51 -0.97 -19.10
C ASP A 426 41.46 -1.40 -17.96
N ASP A 427 41.14 -1.05 -16.71
CA ASP A 427 41.86 -1.46 -15.51
C ASP A 427 41.40 -2.86 -15.04
N ILE A 428 41.60 -3.87 -15.90
CA ILE A 428 41.05 -5.23 -15.72
C ILE A 428 41.48 -5.88 -14.40
N SER A 429 42.68 -5.57 -13.90
CA SER A 429 43.16 -6.08 -12.60
C SER A 429 42.29 -5.61 -11.43
N LEU A 430 41.95 -4.32 -11.39
CA LEU A 430 41.13 -3.74 -10.33
C LEU A 430 39.67 -4.18 -10.48
N ALA A 431 39.17 -4.33 -11.71
CA ALA A 431 37.86 -4.91 -11.96
C ALA A 431 37.76 -6.33 -11.39
N LEU A 432 38.75 -7.19 -11.69
CA LEU A 432 38.78 -8.57 -11.18
C LEU A 432 38.87 -8.65 -9.66
N GLU A 433 39.65 -7.78 -9.02
CA GLU A 433 39.75 -7.69 -7.57
C GLU A 433 38.39 -7.37 -6.94
N ASN A 434 37.74 -6.31 -7.42
CA ASN A 434 36.46 -5.85 -6.88
C ASN A 434 35.34 -6.87 -7.13
N ILE A 435 35.27 -7.51 -8.30
CA ILE A 435 34.24 -8.52 -8.54
C ILE A 435 34.46 -9.79 -7.71
N THR A 436 35.72 -10.10 -7.39
CA THR A 436 36.06 -11.20 -6.49
C THR A 436 35.61 -10.89 -5.07
N GLN A 437 35.84 -9.66 -4.58
CA GLN A 437 35.31 -9.18 -3.30
C GLN A 437 33.77 -9.20 -3.26
N ALA A 438 33.10 -8.83 -4.36
CA ALA A 438 31.65 -8.96 -4.50
C ALA A 438 31.19 -10.42 -4.30
N LEU A 439 31.94 -11.39 -4.84
CA LEU A 439 31.62 -12.81 -4.72
C LEU A 439 32.05 -13.42 -3.38
N GLU A 440 33.03 -12.86 -2.67
CA GLU A 440 33.33 -13.24 -1.29
C GLU A 440 32.15 -12.88 -0.35
N THR A 441 31.55 -11.70 -0.55
CA THR A 441 30.38 -11.25 0.23
C THR A 441 29.09 -11.98 -0.17
N ALA A 442 28.87 -12.20 -1.47
CA ALA A 442 27.68 -12.86 -1.99
C ALA A 442 28.03 -13.90 -3.08
N PRO A 443 28.48 -15.12 -2.70
CA PRO A 443 29.00 -16.13 -3.63
C PRO A 443 28.02 -16.64 -4.70
N LYS A 444 26.73 -16.35 -4.53
CA LYS A 444 25.64 -16.83 -5.41
C LYS A 444 24.97 -15.67 -6.15
N ASN A 445 25.56 -14.47 -6.13
CA ASN A 445 24.99 -13.31 -6.82
C ASN A 445 25.14 -13.49 -8.35
N PRO A 446 24.04 -13.60 -9.12
CA PRO A 446 24.13 -13.85 -10.56
C PRO A 446 24.78 -12.69 -11.33
N GLU A 447 24.60 -11.45 -10.88
CA GLU A 447 25.16 -10.28 -11.54
C GLU A 447 26.68 -10.25 -11.40
N ALA A 448 27.18 -10.52 -10.19
CA ALA A 448 28.61 -10.59 -9.95
C ALA A 448 29.27 -11.76 -10.71
N LEU A 449 28.63 -12.93 -10.76
CA LEU A 449 29.11 -14.08 -11.53
C LEU A 449 29.14 -13.78 -13.03
N TYR A 450 28.14 -13.05 -13.54
CA TYR A 450 28.11 -12.64 -14.94
C TYR A 450 29.25 -11.68 -15.27
N ARG A 451 29.47 -10.65 -14.46
CA ARG A 451 30.61 -9.72 -14.63
C ARG A 451 31.95 -10.42 -14.53
N LEU A 452 32.11 -11.36 -13.60
CA LEU A 452 33.30 -12.21 -13.55
C LEU A 452 33.51 -12.96 -14.87
N GLY A 453 32.45 -13.53 -15.45
CA GLY A 453 32.53 -14.20 -16.76
C GLY A 453 33.02 -13.28 -17.88
N ILE A 454 32.51 -12.05 -17.94
CA ILE A 454 32.94 -11.04 -18.92
C ILE A 454 34.41 -10.65 -18.73
N ILE A 455 34.83 -10.44 -17.48
CA ILE A 455 36.23 -10.10 -17.15
C ILE A 455 37.17 -11.25 -17.54
N GLN A 456 36.80 -12.50 -17.24
CA GLN A 456 37.60 -13.68 -17.60
C GLN A 456 37.65 -13.91 -19.11
N GLU A 457 36.54 -13.65 -19.82
CA GLU A 457 36.49 -13.71 -21.29
C GLU A 457 37.44 -12.67 -21.91
N HIS A 458 37.49 -11.45 -21.35
CA HIS A 458 38.42 -10.40 -21.79
C HIS A 458 39.89 -10.81 -21.56
N LEU A 459 40.18 -11.49 -20.44
CA LEU A 459 41.51 -12.04 -20.14
C LEU A 459 41.89 -13.25 -21.02
N GLY A 460 40.97 -13.79 -21.83
CA GLY A 460 41.18 -15.00 -22.64
C GLY A 460 41.10 -16.31 -21.84
N ASN A 461 40.57 -16.26 -20.62
CA ASN A 461 40.41 -17.41 -19.72
C ASN A 461 39.05 -18.09 -19.98
N ASP A 462 38.92 -18.72 -21.14
CA ASP A 462 37.63 -19.23 -21.65
C ASP A 462 36.96 -20.26 -20.73
N LYS A 463 37.76 -21.09 -20.04
CA LYS A 463 37.22 -22.12 -19.14
C LYS A 463 36.57 -21.49 -17.92
N GLU A 464 37.26 -20.53 -17.30
CA GLU A 464 36.81 -19.77 -16.15
C GLU A 464 35.58 -18.93 -16.51
N ALA A 465 35.58 -18.30 -17.69
CA ALA A 465 34.43 -17.54 -18.19
C ALA A 465 33.19 -18.43 -18.39
N ILE A 466 33.33 -19.59 -19.03
CA ILE A 466 32.24 -20.56 -19.21
C ILE A 466 31.69 -21.05 -17.87
N GLU A 467 32.54 -21.28 -16.87
CA GLU A 467 32.11 -21.70 -15.53
C GLU A 467 31.34 -20.58 -14.82
N ALA A 468 31.80 -19.33 -14.92
CA ALA A 468 31.13 -18.17 -14.35
C ALA A 468 29.75 -17.93 -14.98
N PHE A 469 29.62 -18.03 -16.31
CA PHE A 469 28.33 -17.97 -16.99
C PHE A 469 27.42 -19.16 -16.64
N THR A 470 28.00 -20.36 -16.50
CA THR A 470 27.23 -21.55 -16.08
C THR A 470 26.69 -21.40 -14.66
N SER A 471 27.49 -20.85 -13.75
CA SER A 471 27.09 -20.52 -12.39
C SER A 471 26.03 -19.43 -12.37
N THR A 472 26.15 -18.39 -13.20
CA THR A 472 25.10 -17.37 -13.37
C THR A 472 23.77 -18.03 -13.74
N LEU A 473 23.78 -18.91 -14.75
CA LEU A 473 22.59 -19.61 -15.24
C LEU A 473 22.00 -20.61 -14.24
N ARG A 474 22.80 -21.12 -13.30
CA ARG A 474 22.31 -21.94 -12.18
C ARG A 474 21.41 -21.14 -11.24
N TYR A 475 21.73 -19.86 -11.00
CA TYR A 475 21.02 -19.00 -10.07
C TYR A 475 19.99 -18.08 -10.75
N LYS A 476 20.17 -17.77 -12.03
CA LYS A 476 19.24 -17.02 -12.88
C LYS A 476 19.09 -17.72 -14.24
N PRO A 477 18.25 -18.78 -14.33
CA PRO A 477 18.07 -19.55 -15.57
C PRO A 477 17.48 -18.76 -16.75
N SER A 478 16.94 -17.57 -16.51
CA SER A 478 16.43 -16.67 -17.53
C SER A 478 17.44 -15.61 -17.99
N HIS A 479 18.72 -15.71 -17.59
CA HIS A 479 19.74 -14.73 -17.97
C HIS A 479 20.22 -14.93 -19.42
N GLU A 480 19.58 -14.22 -20.35
CA GLU A 480 19.83 -14.31 -21.79
C GLU A 480 21.30 -14.12 -22.17
N GLN A 481 21.93 -13.04 -21.69
CA GLN A 481 23.31 -12.69 -22.06
C GLN A 481 24.32 -13.77 -21.65
N SER A 482 24.14 -14.42 -20.49
CA SER A 482 25.03 -15.52 -20.10
C SER A 482 24.91 -16.74 -21.02
N TYR A 483 23.72 -17.02 -21.56
CA TYR A 483 23.59 -18.08 -22.58
C TYR A 483 24.28 -17.69 -23.88
N LEU A 484 24.18 -16.41 -24.29
CA LEU A 484 24.81 -15.90 -25.50
C LEU A 484 26.33 -15.96 -25.43
N HIS A 485 26.94 -15.34 -24.40
CA HIS A 485 28.39 -15.36 -24.19
C HIS A 485 28.93 -16.79 -24.06
N ARG A 486 28.28 -17.64 -23.24
CA ARG A 486 28.69 -19.04 -23.13
C ARG A 486 28.56 -19.81 -24.45
N GLY A 487 27.52 -19.53 -25.24
CA GLY A 487 27.32 -20.11 -26.56
C GLY A 487 28.43 -19.73 -27.54
N SER A 488 28.79 -18.44 -27.57
CA SER A 488 29.88 -17.90 -28.37
C SER A 488 31.24 -18.49 -27.99
N LEU A 489 31.53 -18.62 -26.68
CA LEU A 489 32.76 -19.25 -26.20
C LEU A 489 32.84 -20.74 -26.57
N TYR A 490 31.72 -21.49 -26.47
CA TYR A 490 31.69 -22.87 -26.95
C TYR A 490 31.90 -22.98 -28.46
N GLU A 491 31.36 -22.04 -29.25
CA GLU A 491 31.60 -21.98 -30.69
C GLU A 491 33.09 -21.75 -30.97
N ARG A 492 33.72 -20.77 -30.32
CA ARG A 492 35.15 -20.47 -30.44
C ARG A 492 36.04 -21.66 -30.08
N ASN A 493 35.65 -22.42 -29.06
CA ASN A 493 36.36 -23.62 -28.61
C ASN A 493 36.07 -24.88 -29.45
N GLY A 494 35.23 -24.79 -30.48
CA GLY A 494 34.84 -25.92 -31.33
C GLY A 494 33.85 -26.89 -30.69
N GLU A 495 33.29 -26.56 -29.52
CA GLU A 495 32.29 -27.35 -28.81
C GLU A 495 30.87 -27.10 -29.37
N TYR A 496 30.70 -27.28 -30.68
CA TYR A 496 29.52 -26.84 -31.44
C TYR A 496 28.18 -27.37 -30.91
N ALA A 497 28.14 -28.60 -30.37
CA ALA A 497 26.92 -29.15 -29.79
C ALA A 497 26.44 -28.36 -28.55
N LYS A 498 27.37 -27.96 -27.68
CA LYS A 498 27.07 -27.15 -26.49
C LYS A 498 26.75 -25.71 -26.86
N ALA A 499 27.42 -25.16 -27.88
CA ALA A 499 27.11 -23.86 -28.45
C ALA A 499 25.66 -23.80 -28.94
N ILE A 500 25.24 -24.73 -29.80
CA ILE A 500 23.86 -24.83 -30.30
C ILE A 500 22.86 -24.95 -29.15
N GLN A 501 23.15 -25.76 -28.13
CA GLN A 501 22.26 -25.89 -26.98
C GLN A 501 22.07 -24.56 -26.25
N SER A 502 23.17 -23.85 -25.94
CA SER A 502 23.11 -22.57 -25.22
C SER A 502 22.39 -21.50 -26.05
N LEU A 503 22.69 -21.38 -27.34
CA LEU A 503 22.08 -20.39 -28.23
C LEU A 503 20.59 -20.68 -28.50
N LYS A 504 20.18 -21.96 -28.57
CA LYS A 504 18.75 -22.31 -28.62
C LYS A 504 17.99 -21.89 -27.36
N HIS A 505 18.65 -21.84 -26.21
CA HIS A 505 18.04 -21.29 -25.00
C HIS A 505 17.85 -19.77 -25.09
N VAL A 506 18.80 -19.04 -25.68
CA VAL A 506 18.62 -17.60 -25.99
C VAL A 506 17.35 -17.41 -26.81
N LEU A 507 17.18 -18.15 -27.91
CA LEU A 507 15.99 -18.03 -28.77
C LEU A 507 14.67 -18.46 -28.12
N LYS A 508 14.69 -19.23 -27.03
CA LYS A 508 13.48 -19.51 -26.23
C LYS A 508 13.08 -18.33 -25.36
N LEU A 509 14.06 -17.57 -24.85
CA LEU A 509 13.84 -16.38 -24.03
C LEU A 509 13.50 -15.17 -24.90
N ASN A 510 14.27 -15.00 -25.99
CA ASN A 510 14.15 -13.92 -26.95
C ASN A 510 14.26 -14.49 -28.39
N PRO A 511 13.12 -14.80 -29.03
CA PRO A 511 13.09 -15.32 -30.39
C PRO A 511 13.66 -14.37 -31.46
N GLN A 512 13.86 -13.09 -31.13
CA GLN A 512 14.33 -12.06 -32.07
C GLN A 512 15.80 -11.68 -31.85
N SER A 513 16.54 -12.39 -30.99
CA SER A 513 17.97 -12.14 -30.79
C SER A 513 18.75 -12.44 -32.09
N TYR A 514 19.20 -11.37 -32.75
CA TYR A 514 19.96 -11.49 -33.99
C TYR A 514 21.36 -12.05 -33.72
N GLU A 515 21.98 -11.76 -32.57
CA GLU A 515 23.27 -12.31 -32.16
C GLU A 515 23.19 -13.83 -32.01
N ALA A 516 22.14 -14.34 -31.36
CA ALA A 516 21.95 -15.78 -31.21
C ALA A 516 21.71 -16.46 -32.55
N HIS A 517 20.93 -15.84 -33.44
CA HIS A 517 20.76 -16.34 -34.81
C HIS A 517 22.08 -16.32 -35.59
N TYR A 518 22.89 -15.28 -35.45
CA TYR A 518 24.18 -15.18 -36.12
C TYR A 518 25.15 -16.28 -35.65
N HIS A 519 25.35 -16.42 -34.34
CA HIS A 519 26.21 -17.48 -33.77
C HIS A 519 25.69 -18.88 -34.10
N LEU A 520 24.38 -19.10 -34.14
CA LEU A 520 23.83 -20.37 -34.60
C LEU A 520 24.16 -20.60 -36.07
N ALA A 521 24.01 -19.59 -36.93
CA ALA A 521 24.29 -19.73 -38.35
C ALA A 521 25.76 -20.06 -38.63
N THR A 522 26.69 -19.36 -37.99
CA THR A 522 28.14 -19.63 -38.09
C THR A 522 28.51 -20.99 -37.50
N THR A 523 27.90 -21.38 -36.38
CA THR A 523 28.06 -22.72 -35.81
C THR A 523 27.53 -23.81 -36.76
N GLN A 524 26.39 -23.59 -37.43
CA GLN A 524 25.83 -24.52 -38.43
C GLN A 524 26.75 -24.64 -39.66
N ILE A 525 27.36 -23.54 -40.12
CA ILE A 525 28.39 -23.57 -41.18
C ILE A 525 29.57 -24.44 -40.76
N ALA A 526 30.06 -24.27 -39.53
CA ALA A 526 31.22 -25.01 -39.02
C ALA A 526 31.00 -26.54 -38.98
N ILE A 527 29.76 -26.98 -38.76
CA ILE A 527 29.37 -28.40 -38.81
C ILE A 527 28.84 -28.86 -40.19
N GLY A 528 28.95 -28.02 -41.23
CA GLY A 528 28.59 -28.34 -42.62
C GLY A 528 27.09 -28.31 -42.94
N ARG A 529 26.25 -27.75 -42.08
CA ARG A 529 24.79 -27.67 -42.27
C ARG A 529 24.37 -26.33 -42.88
N PHE A 530 24.77 -26.10 -44.13
CA PHE A 530 24.59 -24.81 -44.80
C PHE A 530 23.12 -24.36 -44.90
N ASN A 531 22.18 -25.26 -45.26
CA ASN A 531 20.77 -24.88 -45.37
C ASN A 531 20.17 -24.39 -44.04
N ALA A 532 20.53 -25.02 -42.92
CA ALA A 532 20.10 -24.58 -41.59
C ALA A 532 20.73 -23.23 -41.21
N ALA A 533 21.97 -22.97 -41.66
CA ALA A 533 22.61 -21.67 -41.47
C ALA A 533 21.88 -20.54 -42.21
N LEU A 534 21.41 -20.80 -43.44
CA LEU A 534 20.69 -19.80 -44.24
C LEU A 534 19.38 -19.34 -43.59
N GLU A 535 18.62 -20.25 -42.97
CA GLU A 535 17.41 -19.88 -42.22
C GLU A 535 17.73 -18.90 -41.09
N HIS A 536 18.80 -19.16 -40.34
CA HIS A 536 19.22 -18.27 -39.26
C HIS A 536 19.78 -16.94 -39.78
N PHE A 537 20.57 -16.90 -40.85
CA PHE A 537 21.02 -15.64 -41.44
C PHE A 537 19.87 -14.78 -41.96
N ASN A 538 18.85 -15.39 -42.57
CA ASN A 538 17.66 -14.65 -42.98
C ASN A 538 16.97 -13.97 -41.79
N ASN A 539 16.93 -14.62 -40.62
CA ASN A 539 16.43 -14.00 -39.39
C ASN A 539 17.34 -12.88 -38.90
N VAL A 540 18.67 -13.02 -38.98
CA VAL A 540 19.60 -11.92 -38.63
C VAL A 540 19.33 -10.71 -39.50
N ILE A 541 19.23 -10.89 -40.82
CA ILE A 541 18.95 -9.83 -41.79
C ILE A 541 17.57 -9.20 -41.56
N LEU A 542 16.58 -9.99 -41.13
CA LEU A 542 15.25 -9.50 -40.80
C LEU A 542 15.25 -8.64 -39.53
N PHE A 543 15.91 -9.07 -38.47
CA PHE A 543 15.90 -8.40 -37.16
C PHE A 543 16.92 -7.26 -37.05
N LYS A 544 18.04 -7.35 -37.76
CA LYS A 544 19.07 -6.30 -37.85
C LYS A 544 19.59 -6.16 -39.29
N PRO A 545 18.86 -5.41 -40.14
CA PRO A 545 19.20 -5.24 -41.56
C PRO A 545 20.54 -4.55 -41.83
N ASP A 546 21.11 -3.84 -40.85
CA ASP A 546 22.38 -3.12 -41.00
C ASP A 546 23.58 -3.93 -40.49
N TYR A 547 23.39 -5.22 -40.16
CA TYR A 547 24.46 -6.11 -39.75
C TYR A 547 25.11 -6.77 -40.97
N TYR A 548 26.03 -6.04 -41.60
CA TYR A 548 26.62 -6.36 -42.90
C TYR A 548 27.42 -7.67 -42.91
N GLU A 549 28.04 -8.02 -41.79
CA GLU A 549 28.76 -9.28 -41.59
C GLU A 549 27.87 -10.50 -41.83
N ALA A 550 26.57 -10.42 -41.51
CA ALA A 550 25.63 -11.52 -41.78
C ALA A 550 25.35 -11.71 -43.28
N TYR A 551 25.33 -10.64 -44.08
CA TYR A 551 25.20 -10.77 -45.54
C TYR A 551 26.43 -11.46 -46.12
N ILE A 552 27.62 -11.10 -45.63
CA ILE A 552 28.87 -11.72 -46.06
C ILE A 552 28.87 -13.21 -45.69
N ALA A 553 28.62 -13.53 -44.42
CA ALA A 553 28.63 -14.90 -43.93
C ALA A 553 27.55 -15.76 -44.62
N CYS A 554 26.38 -15.19 -44.93
CA CYS A 554 25.33 -15.85 -45.69
C CYS A 554 25.75 -16.14 -47.14
N GLY A 555 26.38 -15.17 -47.83
CA GLY A 555 26.94 -15.37 -49.16
C GLY A 555 28.01 -16.47 -49.19
N GLN A 556 28.90 -16.50 -48.19
CA GLN A 556 29.93 -17.54 -48.07
C GLN A 556 29.30 -18.92 -47.80
N ALA A 557 28.23 -18.99 -47.02
CA ALA A 557 27.47 -20.23 -46.83
C ALA A 557 26.83 -20.71 -48.15
N LEU A 558 26.32 -19.78 -48.96
CA LEU A 558 25.76 -20.08 -50.29
C LEU A 558 26.82 -20.60 -51.26
N GLU A 559 28.00 -19.98 -51.31
CA GLU A 559 29.17 -20.47 -52.07
C GLU A 559 29.52 -21.91 -51.67
N ARG A 560 29.65 -22.19 -50.36
CA ARG A 560 29.96 -23.53 -49.84
C ARG A 560 28.85 -24.56 -50.08
N SER A 561 27.62 -24.11 -50.30
CA SER A 561 26.48 -24.95 -50.68
C SER A 561 26.29 -25.13 -52.19
N TYR A 562 27.29 -24.72 -53.00
CA TYR A 562 27.27 -24.76 -54.47
C TYR A 562 26.13 -23.94 -55.10
N GLN A 563 25.79 -22.79 -54.50
CA GLN A 563 24.78 -21.85 -55.00
C GLN A 563 25.38 -20.45 -55.25
N PRO A 564 26.37 -20.31 -56.14
CA PRO A 564 27.12 -19.06 -56.33
C PRO A 564 26.27 -17.91 -56.91
N ASP A 565 25.24 -18.22 -57.71
CA ASP A 565 24.31 -17.19 -58.22
C ASP A 565 23.54 -16.49 -57.08
N LYS A 566 23.07 -17.28 -56.11
CA LYS A 566 22.39 -16.74 -54.91
C LYS A 566 23.36 -16.00 -54.00
N ALA A 567 24.62 -16.45 -53.93
CA ALA A 567 25.66 -15.74 -53.19
C ALA A 567 25.88 -14.33 -53.77
N ILE A 568 25.99 -14.21 -55.10
CA ILE A 568 26.06 -12.91 -55.79
C ILE A 568 24.84 -12.04 -55.47
N GLU A 569 23.63 -12.59 -55.49
CA GLU A 569 22.42 -11.84 -55.12
C GLU A 569 22.50 -11.30 -53.68
N MET A 570 22.98 -12.12 -52.74
CA MET A 570 23.11 -11.72 -51.34
C MET A 570 24.17 -10.61 -51.16
N TYR A 571 25.33 -10.73 -51.80
CA TYR A 571 26.35 -9.68 -51.77
C TYR A 571 25.89 -8.39 -52.48
N LYS A 572 25.09 -8.50 -53.55
CA LYS A 572 24.47 -7.33 -54.19
C LYS A 572 23.49 -6.62 -53.24
N LYS A 573 22.68 -7.35 -52.48
CA LYS A 573 21.81 -6.76 -51.44
C LYS A 573 22.60 -5.95 -50.41
N LEU A 574 23.79 -6.42 -50.00
CA LEU A 574 24.68 -5.68 -49.12
C LEU A 574 25.14 -4.36 -49.76
N VAL A 575 25.59 -4.40 -51.01
CA VAL A 575 26.06 -3.21 -51.74
C VAL A 575 24.92 -2.23 -52.05
N GLU A 576 23.70 -2.72 -52.30
CA GLU A 576 22.52 -1.87 -52.45
C GLU A 576 22.16 -1.17 -51.14
N LYS A 577 22.35 -1.85 -50.00
CA LYS A 577 22.13 -1.30 -48.66
C LYS A 577 23.18 -0.27 -48.28
N ASN A 578 24.45 -0.58 -48.51
CA ASN A 578 25.55 0.34 -48.28
C ASN A 578 26.50 0.35 -49.49
N PRO A 579 26.32 1.30 -50.42
CA PRO A 579 27.17 1.43 -51.62
C PRO A 579 28.62 1.80 -51.33
N GLU A 580 28.98 2.18 -50.11
CA GLU A 580 30.35 2.49 -49.70
C GLU A 580 31.04 1.31 -49.00
N TYR A 581 30.31 0.22 -48.71
CA TYR A 581 30.86 -0.96 -48.05
C TYR A 581 31.69 -1.80 -49.03
N ALA A 582 32.99 -1.51 -49.11
CA ALA A 582 33.91 -2.05 -50.11
C ALA A 582 33.96 -3.58 -50.17
N GLU A 583 33.88 -4.27 -49.03
CA GLU A 583 33.91 -5.75 -48.98
C GLU A 583 32.78 -6.39 -49.80
N GLY A 584 31.61 -5.76 -49.89
CA GLY A 584 30.51 -6.25 -50.71
C GLY A 584 30.91 -6.39 -52.18
N TYR A 585 31.58 -5.38 -52.75
CA TYR A 585 32.10 -5.42 -54.12
C TYR A 585 33.22 -6.45 -54.29
N TYR A 586 34.07 -6.64 -53.28
CA TYR A 586 35.10 -7.67 -53.29
C TYR A 586 34.51 -9.07 -53.45
N TYR A 587 33.50 -9.41 -52.64
CA TYR A 587 32.86 -10.73 -52.72
C TYR A 587 32.03 -10.92 -53.99
N VAL A 588 31.29 -9.90 -54.46
CA VAL A 588 30.63 -9.97 -55.78
C VAL A 588 31.65 -10.22 -56.88
N GLY A 589 32.77 -9.47 -56.89
CA GLY A 589 33.82 -9.59 -57.89
C GLY A 589 34.48 -10.96 -57.88
N LYS A 590 34.81 -11.49 -56.70
CA LYS A 590 35.42 -12.81 -56.52
C LYS A 590 34.54 -13.91 -57.13
N VAL A 591 33.27 -14.00 -56.74
CA VAL A 591 32.36 -15.03 -57.26
C VAL A 591 32.07 -14.81 -58.75
N SER A 592 32.00 -13.55 -59.20
CA SER A 592 31.82 -13.24 -60.63
C SER A 592 33.00 -13.71 -61.47
N PHE A 593 34.22 -13.64 -60.95
CA PHE A 593 35.41 -14.18 -61.60
C PHE A 593 35.33 -15.71 -61.69
N ASP A 594 35.00 -16.38 -60.60
CA ASP A 594 34.87 -17.85 -60.54
C ASP A 594 33.80 -18.37 -61.53
N LEU A 595 32.75 -17.58 -61.81
CA LEU A 595 31.69 -17.89 -62.77
C LEU A 595 31.95 -17.40 -64.22
N GLY A 596 33.07 -16.72 -64.48
CA GLY A 596 33.39 -16.17 -65.82
C GLY A 596 32.57 -14.94 -66.22
N LEU A 597 31.93 -14.25 -65.27
CA LEU A 597 31.10 -13.05 -65.49
C LEU A 597 31.95 -11.78 -65.63
N ALA A 598 32.68 -11.65 -66.75
CA ALA A 598 33.70 -10.63 -66.97
C ALA A 598 33.23 -9.17 -66.81
N GLN A 599 32.03 -8.83 -67.28
CA GLN A 599 31.49 -7.46 -67.15
C GLN A 599 31.24 -7.07 -65.68
N GLN A 600 30.67 -8.00 -64.90
CA GLN A 600 30.36 -7.76 -63.50
C GLN A 600 31.64 -7.67 -62.66
N LEU A 601 32.64 -8.50 -62.97
CA LEU A 601 33.97 -8.42 -62.37
C LEU A 601 34.61 -7.05 -62.62
N GLN A 602 34.60 -6.55 -63.87
CA GLN A 602 35.20 -5.25 -64.19
C GLN A 602 34.52 -4.11 -63.42
N MET A 603 33.19 -4.12 -63.33
CA MET A 603 32.45 -3.15 -62.53
C MET A 603 32.86 -3.16 -61.05
N CYS A 604 33.09 -4.34 -60.47
CA CYS A 604 33.54 -4.46 -59.09
C CYS A 604 34.96 -3.93 -58.89
N LEU A 605 35.87 -4.20 -59.84
CA LEU A 605 37.24 -3.68 -59.83
C LEU A 605 37.26 -2.15 -59.89
N ASP A 606 36.49 -1.54 -60.79
CA ASP A 606 36.42 -0.08 -60.93
C ASP A 606 35.88 0.59 -59.65
N LYS A 607 34.96 -0.08 -58.94
CA LYS A 607 34.41 0.38 -57.66
C LYS A 607 35.42 0.23 -56.53
N LEU A 608 36.06 -0.92 -56.41
CA LEU A 608 37.07 -1.19 -55.39
C LEU A 608 38.29 -0.26 -55.52
N GLU A 609 38.73 0.06 -56.75
CA GLU A 609 39.85 0.98 -56.97
C GLU A 609 39.60 2.37 -56.32
N ARG A 610 38.33 2.79 -56.27
CA ARG A 610 37.90 4.06 -55.67
C ARG A 610 37.66 3.96 -54.17
N LEU A 611 37.08 2.85 -53.70
CA LEU A 611 36.64 2.68 -52.31
C LEU A 611 37.73 2.12 -51.40
N ASP A 612 38.45 1.08 -51.83
CA ASP A 612 39.47 0.39 -51.03
C ASP A 612 40.53 -0.26 -51.93
N LYS A 613 41.71 0.37 -51.97
CA LYS A 613 42.85 -0.06 -52.80
C LYS A 613 43.44 -1.41 -52.36
N ASP A 614 43.29 -1.80 -51.10
CA ASP A 614 43.86 -3.05 -50.61
C ASP A 614 42.95 -4.23 -50.96
N LEU A 615 41.62 -4.07 -50.84
CA LEU A 615 40.67 -5.04 -51.37
C LEU A 615 40.75 -5.16 -52.90
N TYR A 616 40.96 -4.05 -53.62
CA TYR A 616 41.24 -4.09 -55.05
C TYR A 616 42.45 -4.97 -55.38
N LYS A 617 43.60 -4.74 -54.72
CA LYS A 617 44.80 -5.55 -54.92
C LYS A 617 44.57 -7.02 -54.58
N LYS A 618 43.84 -7.32 -53.49
CA LYS A 618 43.48 -8.69 -53.12
C LYS A 618 42.70 -9.39 -54.22
N LEU A 619 41.69 -8.73 -54.81
CA LEU A 619 40.89 -9.32 -55.89
C LEU A 619 41.70 -9.53 -57.18
N VAL A 620 42.58 -8.59 -57.53
CA VAL A 620 43.50 -8.74 -58.68
C VAL A 620 44.48 -9.89 -58.46
N ALA A 621 45.06 -9.99 -57.27
CA ALA A 621 45.97 -11.07 -56.90
C ALA A 621 45.29 -12.44 -56.99
N TYR A 622 44.07 -12.55 -56.43
CA TYR A 622 43.24 -13.75 -56.54
C TYR A 622 43.04 -14.16 -58.00
N LYS A 623 42.59 -13.22 -58.85
CA LYS A 623 42.44 -13.44 -60.30
C LYS A 623 43.72 -13.96 -60.97
N THR A 624 44.88 -13.35 -60.66
CA THR A 624 46.16 -13.76 -61.26
C THR A 624 46.61 -15.15 -60.82
N GLN A 625 46.42 -15.49 -59.54
CA GLN A 625 46.81 -16.78 -58.98
C GLN A 625 45.98 -17.92 -59.57
N THR A 626 44.66 -17.76 -59.61
CA THR A 626 43.75 -18.79 -60.15
C THR A 626 43.98 -19.02 -61.65
N LEU A 627 44.29 -17.98 -62.42
CA LEU A 627 44.66 -18.12 -63.84
C LEU A 627 45.98 -18.87 -64.03
N THR A 628 46.98 -18.65 -63.17
CA THR A 628 48.24 -19.41 -63.24
C THR A 628 48.07 -20.87 -62.86
N GLU A 629 47.23 -21.18 -61.87
CA GLU A 629 46.92 -22.55 -61.46
C GLU A 629 46.15 -23.29 -62.56
N SER A 630 45.15 -22.65 -63.20
CA SER A 630 44.40 -23.27 -64.31
C SER A 630 45.19 -23.41 -65.62
N MET A 631 46.33 -22.74 -65.76
CA MET A 631 47.26 -22.93 -66.89
C MET A 631 48.32 -24.00 -66.60
N LEU A 632 48.49 -24.39 -65.33
CA LEU A 632 49.42 -25.42 -64.87
C LEU A 632 48.77 -26.82 -64.77
N GLU A 633 47.46 -26.89 -64.49
CA GLU A 633 46.60 -28.07 -64.66
C GLU A 633 46.27 -28.34 -66.15
#